data_AF-F3GKK7-F1
#
_entry.id   AF-F3GKK7-F1
#
_cell.length_a   1.000
_cell.length_b   1.000
_cell.length_c   1.000
_cell.angle_alpha   90.00
_cell.angle_beta   90.00
_cell.angle_gamma   90.00
#
_symmetry.space_group_name_H-M   'P 1'
#
loop_
_entity.id
_entity.type
_entity.pdbx_description
1 polymer ?
#
loop_
_entity_poly.entity_id
_entity_poly.type
_entity_poly.pdbx_seq_one_letter_code
_entity_poly.pdbx_strand_id
1 'polypeptide(L)'
;GPGAEFGESKRWPAEHYAQVADASIREGWQVWLFGSKKDHPVGESIRQELIPGLREESVNLSGETSLAEAIDLLSCADAVVSNDSGLMHVAAALNRPLVAVYGSTSPGFTPPLADAVEVVRLGIECSPCFERTCRFGHYNCMRLLEPDSVIQALSRLSSTPVEVA
;
A
#
# COMPACT_ATOMS: atom_id res chain seq x y z
N GLY A 1 2.23 0.30 -2.65
CA GLY A 1 2.54 1.54 -3.37
C GLY A 1 1.59 2.65 -2.92
N PRO A 2 2.10 3.84 -2.55
CA PRO A 2 1.28 4.94 -2.02
C PRO A 2 0.50 5.71 -3.09
N GLY A 3 0.80 5.47 -4.37
CA GLY A 3 0.12 6.11 -5.48
C GLY A 3 -1.35 5.67 -5.64
N ALA A 4 -2.11 6.51 -6.33
CA ALA A 4 -3.40 6.12 -6.91
C ALA A 4 -3.67 7.00 -8.14
N GLU A 5 -3.79 6.36 -9.32
CA GLU A 5 -4.06 7.05 -10.59
C GLU A 5 -5.49 7.63 -10.66
N PHE A 6 -6.41 7.09 -9.84
CA PHE A 6 -7.83 7.48 -9.85
C PHE A 6 -8.09 8.86 -9.21
N GLY A 7 -7.15 9.39 -8.41
CA GLY A 7 -7.29 10.65 -7.69
C GLY A 7 -7.02 10.52 -6.19
N GLU A 8 -7.05 11.65 -5.48
CA GLU A 8 -6.73 11.75 -4.06
C GLU A 8 -7.65 10.92 -3.16
N SER A 9 -8.88 10.64 -3.60
CA SER A 9 -9.87 9.87 -2.84
C SER A 9 -9.48 8.42 -2.55
N LYS A 10 -8.51 7.87 -3.31
CA LYS A 10 -7.93 6.54 -3.10
C LYS A 10 -6.56 6.55 -2.45
N ARG A 11 -6.02 7.72 -2.06
CA ARG A 11 -4.69 7.80 -1.47
C ARG A 11 -4.79 7.73 0.04
N TRP A 12 -4.24 6.68 0.61
CA TRP A 12 -4.01 6.62 2.03
C TRP A 12 -2.86 7.57 2.41
N PRO A 13 -2.91 8.27 3.55
CA PRO A 13 -1.93 9.32 3.86
C PRO A 13 -0.48 8.81 3.89
N ALA A 14 0.46 9.67 3.50
CA ALA A 14 1.87 9.30 3.43
C ALA A 14 2.44 9.01 4.83
N GLU A 15 2.04 9.80 5.82
CA GLU A 15 2.36 9.62 7.23
C GLU A 15 1.90 8.26 7.77
N HIS A 16 0.81 7.70 7.22
CA HIS A 16 0.32 6.38 7.60
C HIS A 16 1.19 5.28 6.99
N TYR A 17 1.57 5.42 5.72
CA TYR A 17 2.56 4.53 5.10
C TYR A 17 3.91 4.57 5.82
N ALA A 18 4.35 5.73 6.30
CA ALA A 18 5.58 5.87 7.07
C ALA A 18 5.53 5.10 8.39
N GLN A 19 4.39 5.11 9.10
CA GLN A 19 4.21 4.32 10.32
C GLN A 19 4.24 2.81 10.06
N VAL A 20 3.63 2.36 8.96
CA VAL A 20 3.72 0.95 8.54
C VAL A 20 5.18 0.58 8.21
N ALA A 21 5.88 1.43 7.45
CA ALA A 21 7.28 1.21 7.11
C ALA A 21 8.19 1.16 8.35
N ASP A 22 8.04 2.10 9.28
CA ASP A 22 8.80 2.11 10.55
C ASP A 22 8.58 0.80 11.33
N ALA A 23 7.32 0.38 11.50
CA ALA A 23 6.99 -0.85 12.20
C ALA A 23 7.60 -2.09 11.52
N SER A 24 7.44 -2.23 10.19
CA SER A 24 8.00 -3.35 9.44
C SER A 24 9.53 -3.38 9.49
N ILE A 25 10.20 -2.23 9.35
CA ILE A 25 11.67 -2.18 9.39
C ILE A 25 12.20 -2.58 10.78
N ARG A 26 11.52 -2.17 11.86
CA ARG A 26 11.88 -2.60 13.22
C ARG A 26 11.72 -4.10 13.45
N GLU A 27 10.85 -4.75 12.68
CA GLU A 27 10.71 -6.20 12.66
C GLU A 27 11.74 -6.91 11.74
N GLY A 28 12.66 -6.16 11.13
CA GLY A 28 13.75 -6.68 10.31
C GLY A 28 13.46 -6.71 8.81
N TRP A 29 12.40 -6.03 8.36
CA TRP A 29 12.06 -5.95 6.93
C TRP A 29 12.83 -4.84 6.21
N GLN A 30 12.95 -4.99 4.90
CA GLN A 30 13.30 -3.90 4.00
C GLN A 30 12.04 -3.43 3.26
N VAL A 31 11.92 -2.12 3.01
CA VAL A 31 10.73 -1.51 2.41
C VAL A 31 11.05 -0.91 1.06
N TRP A 32 10.34 -1.35 0.02
CA TRP A 32 10.42 -0.77 -1.33
C TRP A 32 9.16 0.02 -1.66
N LEU A 33 9.32 1.29 -2.03
CA LEU A 33 8.21 2.17 -2.42
C LEU A 33 8.11 2.21 -3.94
N PHE A 34 7.03 1.64 -4.46
CA PHE A 34 6.71 1.64 -5.89
C PHE A 34 5.69 2.70 -6.27
N GLY A 35 5.83 3.23 -7.48
CA GLY A 35 4.93 4.20 -8.07
C GLY A 35 5.47 4.74 -9.39
N SER A 36 4.72 5.65 -10.01
CA SER A 36 5.18 6.39 -11.17
C SER A 36 6.16 7.49 -10.77
N LYS A 37 6.77 8.15 -11.75
CA LYS A 37 7.58 9.36 -11.51
C LYS A 37 6.83 10.48 -10.77
N LYS A 38 5.50 10.54 -10.88
CA LYS A 38 4.66 11.51 -10.14
C LYS A 38 4.53 11.17 -8.66
N ASP A 39 4.73 9.91 -8.29
CA ASP A 39 4.65 9.43 -6.92
C ASP A 39 6.00 9.53 -6.20
N HIS A 40 7.10 9.78 -6.91
CA HIS A 40 8.43 9.94 -6.31
C HIS A 40 8.47 10.92 -5.14
N PRO A 41 7.88 12.15 -5.21
CA PRO A 41 7.88 13.06 -4.07
C PRO A 41 7.13 12.50 -2.85
N VAL A 42 6.07 11.72 -3.06
CA VAL A 42 5.31 11.06 -1.97
C VAL A 42 6.14 9.93 -1.36
N GLY A 43 6.85 9.15 -2.19
CA GLY A 43 7.79 8.15 -1.72
C GLY A 43 8.90 8.76 -0.85
N GLU A 44 9.45 9.89 -1.26
CA GLU A 44 10.45 10.60 -0.46
C GLU A 44 9.88 11.18 0.83
N SER A 45 8.65 11.71 0.84
CA SER A 45 8.05 12.19 2.09
C SER A 45 7.87 11.06 3.10
N ILE A 46 7.46 9.86 2.65
CA ILE A 46 7.37 8.66 3.50
C ILE A 46 8.74 8.35 4.12
N ARG A 47 9.81 8.35 3.32
CA ARG A 47 11.17 8.08 3.80
C ARG A 47 11.68 9.15 4.76
N GLN A 48 11.30 10.41 4.56
CA GLN A 48 11.74 11.51 5.41
C GLN A 48 11.16 11.43 6.83
N GLU A 49 9.95 10.91 7.00
CA GLU A 49 9.34 10.64 8.31
C GLU A 49 10.09 9.55 9.12
N LEU A 50 10.83 8.66 8.45
CA LEU A 50 11.64 7.65 9.13
C LEU A 50 12.89 8.27 9.76
N ILE A 51 13.25 7.81 10.97
CA ILE A 51 14.48 8.24 11.63
C ILE A 51 15.74 7.72 10.92
N PRO A 52 16.90 8.39 11.06
CA PRO A 52 18.18 7.85 10.62
C PRO A 52 18.43 6.44 11.20
N GLY A 53 18.93 5.52 10.38
CA GLY A 53 19.08 4.09 10.69
C GLY A 53 17.93 3.24 10.14
N LEU A 54 16.69 3.73 10.19
CA LEU A 54 15.54 3.04 9.56
C LEU A 54 15.33 3.50 8.13
N ARG A 55 15.60 4.78 7.84
CA ARG A 55 15.43 5.36 6.50
C ARG A 55 16.23 4.61 5.43
N GLU A 56 17.40 4.11 5.78
CA GLU A 56 18.31 3.36 4.90
C GLU A 56 17.73 2.00 4.47
N GLU A 57 16.84 1.42 5.27
CA GLU A 57 16.11 0.19 4.96
C GLU A 57 14.84 0.46 4.12
N SER A 58 14.55 1.72 3.80
CA SER A 58 13.48 2.10 2.89
C SER A 58 14.07 2.67 1.59
N VAL A 59 13.70 2.09 0.45
CA VAL A 59 14.16 2.50 -0.89
C VAL A 59 12.98 2.99 -1.69
N ASN A 60 13.09 4.20 -2.25
CA ASN A 60 12.09 4.72 -3.18
C ASN A 60 12.45 4.36 -4.61
N LEU A 61 11.62 3.52 -5.23
CA LEU A 61 11.75 3.07 -6.62
C LEU A 61 10.72 3.74 -7.53
N SER A 62 9.97 4.71 -7.02
CA SER A 62 8.88 5.36 -7.75
C SER A 62 9.42 6.18 -8.92
N GLY A 63 9.11 5.76 -10.15
CA GLY A 63 9.67 6.39 -11.36
C GLY A 63 11.09 5.97 -11.73
N GLU A 64 11.70 5.07 -10.94
CA GLU A 64 13.03 4.50 -11.18
C GLU A 64 12.95 3.11 -11.85
N THR A 65 11.74 2.61 -12.10
CA THR A 65 11.48 1.31 -12.70
C THR A 65 10.50 1.44 -13.87
N SER A 66 10.72 0.63 -14.91
CA SER A 66 9.70 0.29 -15.90
C SER A 66 8.64 -0.64 -15.28
N LEU A 67 7.52 -0.83 -15.97
CA LEU A 67 6.48 -1.75 -15.49
C LEU A 67 7.00 -3.19 -15.36
N ALA A 68 7.84 -3.64 -16.29
CA ALA A 68 8.42 -4.98 -16.25
C ALA A 68 9.34 -5.15 -15.03
N GLU A 69 10.24 -4.19 -14.79
CA GLU A 69 11.14 -4.22 -13.63
C GLU A 69 10.35 -4.13 -12.31
N ALA A 70 9.26 -3.35 -12.27
CA ALA A 70 8.40 -3.29 -11.10
C ALA A 70 7.68 -4.64 -10.83
N ILE A 71 7.25 -5.34 -11.88
CA ILE A 71 6.67 -6.69 -11.77
C ILE A 71 7.71 -7.67 -11.24
N ASP A 72 8.92 -7.66 -11.81
CA ASP A 72 10.01 -8.55 -11.40
C ASP A 72 10.38 -8.33 -9.93
N LEU A 73 10.55 -7.08 -9.50
CA LEU A 73 10.85 -6.75 -8.10
C LEU A 73 9.68 -7.08 -7.17
N LEU A 74 8.44 -6.81 -7.57
CA LEU A 74 7.26 -7.19 -6.77
C LEU A 74 7.15 -8.70 -6.60
N SER A 75 7.61 -9.51 -7.56
CA SER A 75 7.59 -10.97 -7.45
C SER A 75 8.48 -11.49 -6.30
N CYS A 76 9.51 -10.74 -5.95
CA CYS A 76 10.42 -11.00 -4.84
C CYS A 76 9.93 -10.49 -3.49
N ALA A 77 8.82 -9.75 -3.43
CA ALA A 77 8.33 -9.19 -2.17
C ALA A 77 7.65 -10.26 -1.30
N ASP A 78 8.01 -10.30 -0.02
CA ASP A 78 7.37 -11.19 0.96
C ASP A 78 5.94 -10.77 1.30
N ALA A 79 5.66 -9.46 1.24
CA ALA A 79 4.32 -8.89 1.38
C ALA A 79 4.21 -7.53 0.68
N VAL A 80 2.98 -7.13 0.34
CA VAL A 80 2.68 -5.87 -0.33
C VAL A 80 1.57 -5.14 0.41
N VAL A 81 1.76 -3.84 0.65
CA VAL A 81 0.68 -2.91 1.06
C VAL A 81 0.38 -1.96 -0.08
N SER A 82 -0.89 -1.84 -0.46
CA SER A 82 -1.27 -0.96 -1.57
C SER A 82 -2.67 -0.39 -1.41
N ASN A 83 -2.86 0.85 -1.91
CA ASN A 83 -4.19 1.34 -2.24
C ASN A 83 -4.80 0.54 -3.41
N ASP A 84 -6.12 0.64 -3.60
CA ASP A 84 -6.84 0.20 -4.81
C ASP A 84 -6.31 0.88 -6.10
N SER A 85 -5.31 0.24 -6.73
CA SER A 85 -4.51 0.75 -7.85
C SER A 85 -4.05 -0.37 -8.78
N GLY A 86 -3.47 -0.02 -9.93
CA GLY A 86 -2.93 -1.02 -10.87
C GLY A 86 -1.87 -1.95 -10.23
N LEU A 87 -0.96 -1.40 -9.41
CA LEU A 87 0.08 -2.19 -8.74
C LEU A 87 -0.49 -3.16 -7.69
N MET A 88 -1.64 -2.87 -7.09
CA MET A 88 -2.35 -3.83 -6.23
C MET A 88 -2.78 -5.06 -7.04
N HIS A 89 -3.34 -4.87 -8.24
CA HIS A 89 -3.73 -5.98 -9.11
C HIS A 89 -2.53 -6.78 -9.62
N VAL A 90 -1.40 -6.12 -9.89
CA VAL A 90 -0.14 -6.80 -10.23
C VAL A 90 0.33 -7.69 -9.07
N ALA A 91 0.36 -7.17 -7.84
CA ALA A 91 0.74 -7.95 -6.66
C ALA A 91 -0.19 -9.16 -6.45
N ALA A 92 -1.50 -8.99 -6.66
CA ALA A 92 -2.45 -10.09 -6.61
C ALA A 92 -2.19 -11.12 -7.71
N ALA A 93 -1.93 -10.70 -8.96
CA ALA A 93 -1.63 -11.61 -10.07
C ALA A 93 -0.33 -12.41 -9.85
N LEU A 94 0.63 -11.85 -9.11
CA LEU A 94 1.85 -12.52 -8.68
C LEU A 94 1.65 -13.42 -7.45
N ASN A 95 0.42 -13.53 -6.94
CA ASN A 95 0.06 -14.22 -5.70
C ASN A 95 0.99 -13.84 -4.53
N ARG A 96 1.28 -12.55 -4.38
CA ARG A 96 2.03 -12.03 -3.23
C ARG A 96 1.06 -11.75 -2.08
N PRO A 97 1.43 -12.06 -0.83
CA PRO A 97 0.65 -11.65 0.33
C PRO A 97 0.36 -10.14 0.26
N LEU A 98 -0.91 -9.77 0.27
CA LEU A 98 -1.35 -8.42 -0.06
C LEU A 98 -2.31 -7.85 0.99
N VAL A 99 -1.95 -6.71 1.56
CA VAL A 99 -2.88 -5.84 2.30
C VAL A 99 -3.37 -4.73 1.36
N ALA A 100 -4.66 -4.76 1.03
CA ALA A 100 -5.27 -3.79 0.14
C ALA A 100 -6.10 -2.77 0.92
N VAL A 101 -5.73 -1.49 0.82
CA VAL A 101 -6.37 -0.37 1.52
C VAL A 101 -7.43 0.28 0.61
N TYR A 102 -8.69 0.28 1.09
CA TYR A 102 -9.83 0.84 0.36
C TYR A 102 -10.47 2.01 1.11
N GLY A 103 -10.83 3.04 0.34
CA GLY A 103 -11.49 4.25 0.81
C GLY A 103 -12.75 4.56 0.02
N SER A 104 -12.64 5.30 -1.10
CA SER A 104 -13.80 5.70 -1.90
C SER A 104 -14.42 4.56 -2.73
N THR A 105 -13.69 3.49 -3.00
CA THR A 105 -14.12 2.35 -3.82
C THR A 105 -14.38 1.10 -3.00
N SER A 106 -14.90 0.06 -3.66
CA SER A 106 -15.27 -1.21 -3.04
C SER A 106 -14.47 -2.38 -3.62
N PRO A 107 -13.95 -3.29 -2.78
CA PRO A 107 -13.34 -4.54 -3.24
C PRO A 107 -14.34 -5.44 -3.96
N GLY A 108 -15.66 -5.24 -3.80
CA GLY A 108 -16.67 -6.00 -4.55
C GLY A 108 -16.71 -5.68 -6.05
N PHE A 109 -16.11 -4.57 -6.48
CA PHE A 109 -16.03 -4.17 -7.90
C PHE A 109 -14.63 -4.37 -8.49
N THR A 110 -13.59 -4.11 -7.70
CA THR A 110 -12.19 -4.31 -8.10
C THR A 110 -11.47 -5.20 -7.10
N PRO A 111 -11.88 -6.47 -6.92
CA PRO A 111 -11.25 -7.34 -5.94
C PRO A 111 -9.79 -7.64 -6.32
N PRO A 112 -8.87 -7.68 -5.35
CA PRO A 112 -7.59 -8.34 -5.54
C PRO A 112 -7.83 -9.86 -5.63
N LEU A 113 -7.49 -10.47 -6.76
CA LEU A 113 -7.70 -11.89 -7.00
C LEU A 113 -6.41 -12.65 -6.63
N ALA A 114 -6.27 -12.99 -5.36
CA ALA A 114 -5.16 -13.78 -4.82
C ALA A 114 -5.60 -14.56 -3.57
N ASP A 115 -4.82 -15.57 -3.18
CA ASP A 115 -5.16 -16.45 -2.05
C ASP A 115 -4.89 -15.80 -0.69
N ALA A 116 -3.82 -15.01 -0.61
CA ALA A 116 -3.34 -14.37 0.61
C ALA A 116 -3.62 -12.86 0.58
N VAL A 117 -4.87 -12.46 0.79
CA VAL A 117 -5.28 -11.05 0.77
C VAL A 117 -6.05 -10.64 2.01
N GLU A 118 -5.61 -9.56 2.64
CA GLU A 118 -6.37 -8.83 3.65
C GLU A 118 -6.87 -7.50 3.06
N VAL A 119 -8.19 -7.28 3.09
CA VAL A 119 -8.76 -6.00 2.68
C VAL A 119 -9.05 -5.15 3.90
N VAL A 120 -8.40 -3.99 3.98
CA VAL A 120 -8.56 -3.04 5.09
C VAL A 120 -9.32 -1.82 4.61
N ARG A 121 -10.42 -1.50 5.29
CA ARG A 121 -11.26 -0.33 5.03
C ARG A 121 -11.95 0.14 6.30
N LEU A 122 -12.21 1.44 6.41
CA LEU A 122 -12.88 1.99 7.59
C LEU A 122 -14.40 1.74 7.59
N GLY A 123 -15.03 1.70 6.40
CA GLY A 123 -16.46 1.39 6.28
C GLY A 123 -17.41 2.46 6.84
N ILE A 124 -17.09 3.75 6.65
CA ILE A 124 -17.95 4.86 7.09
C ILE A 124 -19.18 5.04 6.23
N GLU A 125 -20.21 5.71 6.74
CA GLU A 125 -21.51 5.92 6.08
C GLU A 125 -21.41 6.46 4.64
N CYS A 126 -20.47 7.35 4.37
CA CYS A 126 -20.30 7.92 3.03
C CYS A 126 -19.44 7.10 2.07
N SER A 127 -18.99 5.90 2.45
CA SER A 127 -18.10 5.04 1.64
C SER A 127 -18.71 3.63 1.49
N PRO A 128 -18.61 3.00 0.32
CA PRO A 128 -17.95 3.48 -0.90
C PRO A 128 -18.82 4.49 -1.67
N CYS A 129 -18.23 5.60 -2.13
CA CYS A 129 -18.93 6.62 -2.93
C CYS A 129 -18.53 6.62 -4.41
N PHE A 130 -17.41 5.98 -4.77
CA PHE A 130 -16.81 5.95 -6.11
C PHE A 130 -16.45 7.33 -6.69
N GLU A 131 -16.48 8.38 -5.86
CA GLU A 131 -16.12 9.74 -6.26
C GLU A 131 -14.60 9.92 -6.33
N ARG A 132 -14.12 10.61 -7.38
CA ARG A 132 -12.69 10.94 -7.54
C ARG A 132 -12.20 11.95 -6.51
N THR A 133 -13.07 12.88 -6.13
CA THR A 133 -12.84 13.92 -5.12
C THR A 133 -13.90 13.79 -4.05
N CYS A 134 -13.52 13.86 -2.78
CA CYS A 134 -14.49 13.71 -1.69
C CYS A 134 -15.50 14.86 -1.71
N ARG A 135 -16.79 14.55 -1.88
CA ARG A 135 -17.89 15.55 -1.87
C ARG A 135 -17.98 16.37 -0.57
N PHE A 136 -17.40 15.86 0.52
CA PHE A 136 -17.36 16.52 1.82
C PHE A 136 -15.99 17.15 2.14
N GLY A 137 -14.99 17.00 1.26
CA GLY A 137 -13.64 17.55 1.41
C GLY A 137 -12.76 16.92 2.51
N HIS A 138 -13.31 16.04 3.35
CA HIS A 138 -12.58 15.54 4.53
C HIS A 138 -11.70 14.31 4.28
N TYR A 139 -12.04 13.47 3.29
CA TYR A 139 -11.33 12.20 3.00
C TYR A 139 -11.20 11.21 4.18
N ASN A 140 -12.05 11.32 5.22
CA ASN A 140 -12.09 10.46 6.40
C ASN A 140 -12.06 8.94 6.13
N CYS A 141 -12.58 8.45 5.01
CA CYS A 141 -12.50 7.02 4.67
C CYS A 141 -11.05 6.52 4.50
N MET A 142 -10.12 7.42 4.18
CA MET A 142 -8.69 7.16 4.14
C MET A 142 -7.96 7.75 5.35
N ARG A 143 -8.29 9.00 5.74
CA ARG A 143 -7.57 9.70 6.81
C ARG A 143 -7.75 9.11 8.20
N LEU A 144 -8.91 8.54 8.50
CA LEU A 144 -9.19 7.93 9.81
C LEU A 144 -8.94 6.41 9.82
N LEU A 145 -8.45 5.85 8.72
CA LEU A 145 -8.03 4.46 8.67
C LEU A 145 -6.62 4.38 9.25
N GLU A 146 -6.53 3.96 10.50
CA GLU A 146 -5.29 3.99 11.27
C GLU A 146 -4.27 2.93 10.78
N PRO A 147 -2.95 3.23 10.86
CA PRO A 147 -1.90 2.32 10.42
C PRO A 147 -1.90 0.96 11.13
N ASP A 148 -2.30 0.93 12.39
CA ASP A 148 -2.34 -0.30 13.20
C ASP A 148 -3.22 -1.39 12.56
N SER A 149 -4.33 -1.02 11.91
CA SER A 149 -5.18 -1.99 11.20
C SER A 149 -4.45 -2.66 10.03
N VAL A 150 -3.57 -1.92 9.34
CA VAL A 150 -2.75 -2.42 8.23
C VAL A 150 -1.58 -3.25 8.74
N ILE A 151 -0.94 -2.83 9.83
CA ILE A 151 0.16 -3.58 10.48
C ILE A 151 -0.34 -4.94 10.97
N GLN A 152 -1.48 -4.97 11.67
CA GLN A 152 -2.07 -6.23 12.12
C GLN A 152 -2.46 -7.15 10.96
N ALA A 153 -2.95 -6.59 9.85
CA ALA A 153 -3.25 -7.34 8.63
C ALA A 153 -1.98 -7.95 8.02
N LEU A 154 -0.89 -7.18 7.95
CA LEU A 154 0.41 -7.70 7.53
C LEU A 154 0.87 -8.87 8.41
N SER A 155 0.83 -8.72 9.74
CA SER A 155 1.25 -9.79 10.65
C SER A 155 0.44 -11.08 10.48
N ARG A 156 -0.86 -11.00 10.16
CA ARG A 156 -1.68 -12.19 9.86
C ARG A 156 -1.18 -12.91 8.60
N LEU A 157 -0.84 -12.16 7.55
CA LEU A 157 -0.36 -12.72 6.28
C LEU A 157 1.06 -13.30 6.39
N SER A 158 1.97 -12.60 7.09
CA SER A 158 3.39 -12.99 7.23
C SER A 158 3.63 -14.20 8.13
N SER A 159 2.59 -14.70 8.81
CA SER A 159 2.67 -15.92 9.64
C SER A 159 2.67 -17.23 8.84
N THR A 160 2.49 -17.16 7.52
CA THR A 160 2.55 -18.32 6.62
C THR A 160 3.91 -18.35 5.92
N PRO A 161 4.73 -19.41 6.09
CA PRO A 161 6.01 -19.50 5.39
C PRO A 161 5.78 -19.49 3.88
N VAL A 162 6.53 -18.65 3.16
CA VAL A 162 6.65 -18.76 1.70
C VAL A 162 7.44 -20.03 1.43
N GLU A 163 6.78 -21.09 0.97
CA GLU A 163 7.49 -22.24 0.40
C GLU A 163 8.20 -21.78 -0.88
N VAL A 164 9.52 -21.68 -0.79
CA VAL A 164 10.37 -21.50 -1.97
C VAL A 164 10.45 -22.88 -2.66
N ALA A 165 9.82 -23.00 -3.81
CA ALA A 165 9.94 -24.15 -4.70
C ALA A 165 11.30 -24.18 -5.41
#